data_AF-A0A656HA83-F1
#
_entry.id   AF-A0A656HA83-F1
#
_cell.length_a   1.000
_cell.length_b   1.000
_cell.length_c   1.000
_cell.angle_alpha   90.00
_cell.angle_beta   90.00
_cell.angle_gamma   90.00
#
_symmetry.space_group_name_H-M   'P 1'
#
loop_
_entity.id
_entity.type
_entity.pdbx_description
1 polymer ?
#
loop_
_entity_poly.entity_id
_entity_poly.type
_entity_poly.pdbx_seq_one_letter_code
_entity_poly.pdbx_strand_id
1 'polypeptide(L)'
;MKTTISRRHHSPEFKSEALKLASQTRVPSAAKQLGLQESQLYNWRAAASRKASQSEREATLATENARLKRQLAEQAEELAILKKAVAYFAPNQKQNATRSCSSTGMNFPLAAWRRCWACREMGITTGSVH
;
A
#
# COMPACT_ATOMS: atom_id res chain seq x y z
N MET A 1 34.51 -23.99 3.75
CA MET A 1 35.13 -22.97 2.90
C MET A 1 34.03 -22.16 2.21
N LYS A 2 34.00 -20.84 2.37
CA LYS A 2 32.95 -19.97 1.80
C LYS A 2 33.50 -19.34 0.52
N THR A 3 33.10 -19.86 -0.64
CA THR A 3 33.47 -19.29 -1.94
C THR A 3 32.63 -18.04 -2.20
N THR A 4 33.23 -16.86 -2.04
CA THR A 4 32.60 -15.58 -2.36
C THR A 4 32.61 -15.37 -3.87
N ILE A 5 31.55 -15.78 -4.56
CA ILE A 5 31.39 -15.56 -6.01
C ILE A 5 31.22 -14.06 -6.25
N SER A 6 32.20 -13.45 -6.89
CA SER A 6 32.10 -12.06 -7.37
C SER A 6 31.08 -11.99 -8.50
N ARG A 7 30.01 -11.22 -8.29
CA ARG A 7 28.90 -11.09 -9.24
C ARG A 7 29.29 -10.09 -10.32
N ARG A 8 29.45 -10.54 -11.56
CA ARG A 8 29.69 -9.66 -12.71
C ARG A 8 28.46 -8.75 -12.93
N HIS A 9 28.68 -7.44 -12.94
CA HIS A 9 27.64 -6.47 -13.21
C HIS A 9 27.64 -6.12 -14.70
N HIS A 10 26.50 -6.27 -15.36
CA HIS A 10 26.31 -5.89 -16.76
C HIS A 10 25.46 -4.64 -16.83
N SER A 11 25.86 -3.69 -17.69
CA SER A 11 25.11 -2.45 -17.92
C SER A 11 23.72 -2.74 -18.50
N PRO A 12 22.73 -1.88 -18.27
CA PRO A 12 21.38 -2.07 -18.79
C PRO A 12 21.34 -2.04 -20.33
N GLU A 13 22.18 -1.25 -20.97
CA GLU A 13 22.31 -1.14 -22.43
C GLU A 13 22.77 -2.49 -23.01
N PHE A 14 23.82 -3.07 -22.43
CA PHE A 14 24.34 -4.38 -22.83
C PHE A 14 23.30 -5.48 -22.68
N LYS A 15 22.54 -5.48 -21.57
CA LYS A 15 21.45 -6.45 -21.38
C LYS A 15 20.37 -6.30 -22.45
N SER A 16 20.07 -5.07 -22.88
CA SER A 16 19.07 -4.81 -23.92
C SER A 16 19.54 -5.33 -25.29
N GLU A 17 20.80 -5.11 -25.65
CA GLU A 17 21.39 -5.61 -26.89
C GLU A 17 21.51 -7.13 -26.89
N ALA A 18 21.92 -7.72 -25.77
CA ALA A 18 21.98 -9.17 -25.60
C ALA A 18 20.61 -9.83 -25.79
N LEU A 19 19.54 -9.20 -25.29
CA LEU A 19 18.17 -9.67 -25.48
C LEU A 19 17.68 -9.50 -26.93
N LYS A 20 18.07 -8.43 -27.62
CA LYS A 20 17.80 -8.25 -29.06
C LYS A 20 18.48 -9.36 -29.88
N LEU A 21 19.76 -9.63 -29.61
CA LEU A 21 20.50 -10.70 -30.27
C LEU A 21 19.88 -12.08 -29.99
N ALA A 22 19.46 -12.34 -28.76
CA ALA A 22 18.76 -13.55 -28.35
C ALA A 22 17.34 -13.72 -28.96
N SER A 23 16.79 -12.65 -29.54
CA SER A 23 15.50 -12.69 -30.24
C SER A 23 15.70 -13.00 -31.72
N GLN A 24 16.80 -12.54 -32.32
CA GLN A 24 17.17 -12.81 -33.71
C GLN A 24 17.83 -14.20 -33.87
N THR A 25 18.55 -14.65 -32.85
CA THR A 25 19.26 -15.94 -32.83
C THR A 25 18.78 -16.77 -31.65
N ARG A 26 18.98 -18.10 -31.68
CA ARG A 26 18.73 -18.96 -30.51
C ARG A 26 19.62 -18.53 -29.32
N VAL A 27 19.04 -18.56 -28.12
CA VAL A 27 19.69 -18.27 -26.83
C VAL A 27 21.09 -18.90 -26.65
N PRO A 28 21.31 -20.20 -26.92
CA PRO A 28 22.64 -20.81 -26.77
C PRO A 28 23.70 -20.20 -27.69
N SER A 29 23.36 -19.87 -28.93
CA SER A 29 24.28 -19.24 -29.87
C SER A 29 24.60 -17.80 -29.48
N ALA A 30 23.59 -17.04 -29.06
CA ALA A 30 23.77 -15.67 -28.58
C ALA A 30 24.65 -15.61 -27.30
N ALA A 31 24.45 -16.55 -26.37
CA ALA A 31 25.25 -16.66 -25.17
C ALA A 31 26.73 -16.95 -25.48
N LYS A 32 27.01 -17.86 -26.43
CA LYS A 32 28.37 -18.15 -26.91
C LYS A 32 29.04 -16.94 -27.54
N GLN A 33 28.32 -16.19 -28.39
CA GLN A 33 28.85 -14.98 -29.03
C GLN A 33 29.20 -13.88 -28.01
N LEU A 34 28.42 -13.77 -26.94
CA LEU A 34 28.62 -12.75 -25.90
C LEU A 34 29.53 -13.21 -24.74
N GLY A 35 30.02 -14.45 -24.77
CA GLY A 35 30.79 -15.03 -23.66
C GLY A 35 30.01 -15.14 -22.34
N LEU A 36 28.68 -15.23 -22.42
CA LEU A 36 27.78 -15.32 -21.29
C LEU A 36 27.35 -16.78 -21.04
N GLN A 37 26.94 -17.06 -19.81
CA GLN A 37 26.26 -18.31 -19.50
C GLN A 37 24.82 -18.25 -20.00
N GLU A 38 24.34 -19.31 -20.64
CA GLU A 38 22.98 -19.39 -21.19
C GLU A 38 21.89 -19.08 -20.14
N SER A 39 22.10 -19.56 -18.91
CA SER A 39 21.20 -19.31 -17.77
C SER A 39 21.02 -17.82 -17.47
N GLN A 40 22.04 -16.99 -17.67
CA GLN A 40 21.95 -15.54 -17.46
C GLN A 40 21.01 -14.90 -18.48
N LEU A 41 21.09 -15.33 -19.74
CA LEU A 41 20.24 -14.83 -20.82
C LEU A 41 18.77 -15.21 -20.59
N TYR A 42 18.50 -16.44 -20.16
CA TYR A 42 17.15 -16.88 -19.77
C TYR A 42 16.62 -16.07 -18.58
N ASN A 43 17.44 -15.85 -17.57
CA ASN A 43 17.07 -15.04 -16.40
C ASN A 43 16.74 -13.59 -16.78
N TRP A 44 17.51 -12.98 -17.68
CA TRP A 44 17.24 -11.63 -18.17
C TRP A 44 15.97 -11.56 -19.01
N ARG A 45 15.70 -12.56 -19.86
CA ARG A 45 14.45 -12.64 -20.63
C ARG A 45 13.24 -12.76 -19.71
N ALA A 46 13.31 -13.63 -18.69
CA ALA A 46 12.25 -13.78 -17.70
C ALA A 46 12.06 -12.48 -16.89
N ALA A 47 13.14 -11.79 -16.52
CA ALA A 47 13.06 -10.49 -15.85
C ALA A 47 12.43 -9.41 -16.72
N ALA A 48 12.77 -9.35 -18.01
CA ALA A 48 12.20 -8.41 -18.96
C ALA A 48 10.69 -8.66 -19.16
N SER A 49 10.28 -9.92 -19.31
CA SER A 49 8.86 -10.30 -19.39
C SER A 49 8.09 -9.92 -18.12
N ARG A 50 8.64 -10.21 -16.94
CA ARG A 50 8.02 -9.79 -15.67
C ARG A 50 7.86 -8.28 -15.56
N LYS A 51 8.87 -7.51 -15.97
CA LYS A 51 8.79 -6.03 -15.98
C LYS A 51 7.71 -5.51 -16.91
N ALA A 52 7.56 -6.10 -18.10
CA ALA A 52 6.48 -5.74 -19.02
C ALA A 52 5.11 -6.00 -18.39
N SER A 53 4.90 -7.20 -17.84
CA SER A 53 3.63 -7.53 -17.16
C SER A 53 3.38 -6.70 -15.89
N GLN A 54 4.44 -6.30 -15.17
CA GLN A 54 4.33 -5.40 -14.03
C GLN A 54 3.90 -4.00 -14.47
N SER A 55 4.47 -3.46 -15.54
CA SER A 55 4.11 -2.15 -16.08
C SER A 55 2.63 -2.08 -16.50
N GLU A 56 2.11 -3.13 -17.14
CA GLU A 56 0.68 -3.21 -17.49
C GLU A 56 -0.23 -3.28 -16.26
N ARG A 57 0.17 -4.06 -15.24
CA ARG A 57 -0.55 -4.12 -13.97
C ARG A 57 -0.51 -2.78 -13.22
N GLU A 58 0.61 -2.09 -13.25
CA GLU A 58 0.74 -0.77 -12.64
C GLU A 58 -0.14 0.27 -13.35
N ALA A 59 -0.22 0.23 -14.68
CA ALA A 59 -1.09 1.10 -15.46
C ALA A 59 -2.57 0.88 -15.13
N THR A 60 -3.01 -0.39 -15.06
CA THR A 60 -4.39 -0.74 -14.66
C THR A 60 -4.68 -0.36 -13.20
N LEU A 61 -3.74 -0.54 -12.28
CA LEU A 61 -3.89 -0.08 -10.90
C LEU A 61 -3.98 1.45 -10.80
N ALA A 62 -3.28 2.20 -11.66
CA ALA A 62 -3.36 3.65 -11.67
C ALA A 62 -4.73 4.15 -12.12
N THR A 63 -5.33 3.52 -13.14
CA THR A 63 -6.69 3.86 -13.60
C THR A 63 -7.74 3.54 -12.54
N GLU A 64 -7.64 2.39 -11.88
CA GLU A 64 -8.56 2.02 -10.79
C GLU A 64 -8.40 2.97 -9.59
N ASN A 65 -7.18 3.34 -9.20
CA ASN A 65 -6.95 4.30 -8.14
C ASN A 65 -7.56 5.68 -8.45
N ALA A 66 -7.46 6.14 -9.71
CA ALA A 66 -8.08 7.41 -10.11
C ALA A 66 -9.62 7.34 -10.02
N ARG A 67 -10.21 6.21 -10.43
CA ARG A 67 -11.65 5.97 -10.30
C ARG A 67 -12.10 5.95 -8.84
N LEU A 68 -11.42 5.18 -8.00
CA LEU A 68 -11.74 5.06 -6.57
C LEU A 68 -11.64 6.42 -5.85
N LYS A 69 -10.63 7.22 -6.16
CA LYS A 69 -10.48 8.56 -5.59
C LYS A 69 -11.64 9.49 -5.97
N ARG A 70 -12.19 9.38 -7.19
CA ARG A 70 -13.38 10.15 -7.59
C ARG A 70 -14.61 9.73 -6.79
N GLN A 71 -14.83 8.42 -6.64
CA GLN A 71 -15.95 7.91 -5.85
C GLN A 71 -15.85 8.31 -4.37
N LEU A 72 -14.64 8.31 -3.80
CA LEU A 72 -14.43 8.79 -2.43
C LEU A 72 -14.74 10.28 -2.27
N ALA A 73 -14.41 11.10 -3.27
CA ALA A 73 -14.72 12.53 -3.26
C ALA A 73 -16.24 12.77 -3.34
N GLU A 74 -16.93 12.05 -4.24
CA GLU A 74 -18.38 12.10 -4.40
C GLU A 74 -19.11 11.68 -3.10
N GLN A 75 -18.73 10.55 -2.52
CA GLN A 75 -19.28 10.09 -1.24
C GLN A 75 -19.01 11.09 -0.10
N ALA A 76 -17.84 11.72 -0.06
CA ALA A 76 -17.53 12.74 0.94
C ALA A 76 -18.43 13.98 0.81
N GLU A 77 -18.75 14.38 -0.42
CA GLU A 77 -19.69 15.46 -0.71
C GLU A 77 -21.11 15.09 -0.29
N GLU A 78 -21.60 13.91 -0.67
CA GLU A 78 -22.91 13.41 -0.26
C GLU A 78 -23.06 13.37 1.27
N LEU A 79 -22.05 12.84 1.98
CA LEU A 79 -22.04 12.85 3.43
C LEU A 79 -22.01 14.26 4.01
N ALA A 80 -21.35 15.21 3.36
CA ALA A 80 -21.36 16.60 3.80
C ALA A 80 -22.74 17.25 3.64
N ILE A 81 -23.45 16.97 2.54
CA ILE A 81 -24.82 17.43 2.32
C ILE A 81 -25.76 16.83 3.38
N LEU A 82 -25.70 15.51 3.58
CA LEU A 82 -26.53 14.82 4.58
C LEU A 82 -26.28 15.36 5.99
N LYS A 83 -25.02 15.57 6.38
CA LYS A 83 -24.68 16.18 7.68
C LYS A 83 -25.24 17.59 7.83
N LYS A 84 -25.19 18.41 6.77
CA LYS A 84 -25.77 19.76 6.78
C LYS A 84 -27.30 19.71 6.91
N ALA A 85 -27.96 18.80 6.21
CA ALA A 85 -29.40 18.59 6.33
C ALA A 85 -29.79 18.15 7.76
N VAL A 86 -29.08 17.18 8.33
CA VAL A 86 -29.27 16.75 9.71
C VAL A 86 -29.08 17.92 10.69
N ALA A 87 -28.07 18.76 10.50
CA ALA A 87 -27.86 19.93 11.33
C ALA A 87 -29.00 20.96 11.22
N TYR A 88 -29.58 21.13 10.04
CA TYR A 88 -30.72 22.04 9.82
C TYR A 88 -32.01 21.50 10.44
N PHE A 89 -32.30 20.21 10.26
CA PHE A 89 -33.54 19.59 10.75
C PHE A 89 -33.48 19.15 12.23
N ALA A 90 -32.29 18.96 12.79
CA ALA A 90 -32.09 18.58 14.19
C ALA A 90 -31.04 19.49 14.89
N PRO A 91 -31.33 20.80 15.08
CA PRO A 91 -30.37 21.77 15.64
C PRO A 91 -29.94 21.46 17.09
N ASN A 92 -30.64 20.55 17.78
CA ASN A 92 -30.43 20.22 19.19
C ASN A 92 -30.01 18.77 19.46
N GLN A 93 -29.73 17.95 18.43
CA GLN A 93 -29.06 16.67 18.66
C GLN A 93 -27.57 16.93 18.88
N LYS A 94 -27.24 17.38 20.10
CA LYS A 94 -25.89 17.24 20.63
C LYS A 94 -25.51 15.80 20.37
N GLN A 95 -24.42 15.57 19.65
CA GLN A 95 -23.86 14.23 19.57
C GLN A 95 -23.60 13.84 21.02
N ASN A 96 -24.43 12.95 21.57
CA ASN A 96 -24.24 12.37 22.88
C ASN A 96 -23.07 11.40 22.76
N ALA A 97 -21.89 11.92 22.40
CA ALA A 97 -20.71 11.16 22.12
C ALA A 97 -20.40 10.39 23.40
N THR A 98 -20.72 9.11 23.32
CA THR A 98 -20.66 8.16 24.42
C THR A 98 -19.45 7.29 24.14
N ARG A 99 -18.56 7.16 25.11
CA ARG A 99 -17.45 6.20 25.05
C ARG A 99 -17.79 5.02 25.93
N SER A 100 -17.57 3.81 25.42
CA SER A 100 -17.70 2.59 26.23
C SER A 100 -16.51 2.48 27.18
N CYS A 101 -16.80 2.14 28.43
CA CYS A 101 -15.79 1.76 29.41
C CYS A 101 -15.40 0.30 29.18
N SER A 102 -14.11 0.00 28.96
CA SER A 102 -13.65 -1.37 28.69
C SER A 102 -13.80 -2.33 29.87
N SER A 103 -13.91 -1.84 31.11
CA SER A 103 -14.05 -2.67 32.31
C SER A 103 -15.49 -3.04 32.66
N THR A 104 -16.47 -2.20 32.30
CA THR A 104 -17.89 -2.41 32.64
C THR A 104 -18.80 -2.54 31.42
N GLY A 105 -18.32 -2.25 30.22
CA GLY A 105 -19.10 -2.31 28.98
C GLY A 105 -20.17 -1.22 28.84
N MET A 106 -20.28 -0.31 29.82
CA MET A 106 -21.30 0.75 29.82
C MET A 106 -20.83 1.98 29.02
N ASN A 107 -21.79 2.62 28.33
CA ASN A 107 -21.59 3.83 27.53
C ASN A 107 -21.78 5.09 28.40
N PHE A 108 -20.74 5.93 28.52
CA PHE A 108 -20.80 7.18 29.28
C PHE A 108 -20.57 8.42 28.41
N PRO A 109 -21.25 9.57 28.68
CA PRO A 109 -21.02 10.81 27.94
C PRO A 109 -19.59 11.31 28.11
N LEU A 110 -18.95 11.77 27.03
CA LEU A 110 -17.56 12.29 27.07
C LEU A 110 -17.35 13.43 28.09
N ALA A 111 -18.38 14.24 28.35
CA ALA A 111 -18.32 15.31 29.36
C ALA A 111 -18.19 14.76 30.80
N ALA A 112 -18.69 13.56 31.07
CA ALA A 112 -18.58 12.88 32.36
C ALA A 112 -17.23 12.15 32.54
N TRP A 113 -16.48 11.90 31.46
CA TRP A 113 -15.18 11.22 31.50
C TRP A 113 -14.07 12.02 32.21
N ARG A 114 -14.14 13.37 32.21
CA ARG A 114 -13.19 14.22 32.94
C ARG A 114 -13.25 14.03 34.47
N ARG A 115 -14.20 13.25 34.98
CA ARG A 115 -14.40 13.04 36.41
C ARG A 115 -14.94 11.62 36.72
N CYS A 116 -14.47 10.60 36.02
CA CYS A 116 -14.78 9.22 36.40
C CYS A 116 -14.04 8.88 37.71
N TRP A 117 -14.75 8.92 38.83
CA TRP A 117 -14.23 8.59 40.17
C TRP A 117 -13.54 7.21 40.17
N ALA A 118 -14.08 6.24 39.43
CA ALA A 118 -13.56 4.87 39.34
C ALA A 118 -12.18 4.71 38.67
N CYS A 119 -11.79 5.56 37.71
CA CYS A 119 -10.42 5.47 37.12
C CYS A 119 -9.36 6.15 37.99
N ARG A 120 -9.73 7.16 38.79
CA ARG A 120 -8.81 7.87 39.68
C ARG A 120 -8.44 7.04 40.91
N GLU A 121 -9.35 6.19 41.38
CA GLU A 121 -9.16 5.34 42.56
C GLU A 121 -8.39 4.04 42.27
N MET A 122 -8.38 3.61 40.99
CA MET A 122 -7.66 2.41 40.54
C MET A 122 -6.24 2.68 40.01
N GLY A 123 -5.72 3.90 40.11
CA GLY A 123 -4.31 4.20 39.85
C GLY A 123 -3.80 3.91 38.42
N ILE A 124 -4.69 3.89 37.41
CA ILE A 124 -4.27 3.66 36.02
C ILE A 124 -3.70 4.96 35.48
N THR A 125 -2.39 5.10 35.52
CA THR A 125 -1.65 6.17 34.85
C THR A 125 -2.01 6.15 33.37
N THR A 126 -2.45 7.29 32.85
CA THR A 126 -2.71 7.51 31.42
C THR A 126 -1.52 7.02 30.58
N GLY A 127 -1.68 5.87 29.95
CA GLY A 127 -0.74 5.37 28.95
C GLY A 127 -0.77 6.29 27.74
N SER A 128 0.39 6.89 27.48
CA SER A 128 0.72 7.68 26.29
C SER A 128 0.32 6.96 25.01
N VAL A 129 -0.39 7.65 24.11
CA VAL A 129 -0.67 7.15 22.76
C VAL A 129 0.34 7.82 21.82
N HIS A 130 1.22 7.02 21.22
CA HIS A 130 1.95 7.35 20.00
C HIS A 130 0.99 7.32 18.80
#